data_AF-A0A512BZ67-F1
#
_entry.id   AF-A0A512BZ67-F1
#
_cell.length_a   1.000
_cell.length_b   1.000
_cell.length_c   1.000
_cell.angle_alpha   90.00
_cell.angle_beta   90.00
_cell.angle_gamma   90.00
#
_symmetry.space_group_name_H-M   'P 1'
#
loop_
_entity.id
_entity.type
_entity.pdbx_description
1 polymer ?
#
loop_
_entity_poly.entity_id
_entity_poly.type
_entity_poly.pdbx_seq_one_letter_code
_entity_poly.pdbx_strand_id
1 'polypeptide(L)' 'MRTTIALDDQLVAKAQAFTGLQEKSALVREALKALIQRESARRLARLGGSEPDLKPVPRRQAEIE' A
#
# COMPACT_ATOMS: atom_id res chain seq x y z
N MET A 1 -1.94 -0.51 21.83
CA MET A 1 -2.39 -1.83 22.29
C MET A 1 -1.22 -2.80 22.15
N ARG A 2 -0.95 -3.64 23.16
CA ARG A 2 0.05 -4.72 23.08
C ARG A 2 -0.71 -6.03 22.91
N THR A 3 -0.34 -6.79 21.89
CA THR A 3 -1.02 -8.05 21.54
C THR A 3 0.03 -9.06 21.13
N THR A 4 -0.15 -10.32 21.55
CA THR A 4 0.71 -11.44 21.15
C THR A 4 0.00 -12.20 20.04
N ILE A 5 0.70 -12.38 18.92
CA ILE A 5 0.21 -13.12 17.75
C ILE A 5 1.24 -14.16 17.32
N ALA A 6 0.79 -15.32 16.86
CA ALA A 6 1.65 -16.31 16.23
C ALA A 6 1.89 -15.93 14.77
N LEU A 7 3.14 -16.00 14.33
CA LEU A 7 3.55 -15.70 12.95
C LEU A 7 4.40 -16.87 12.43
N ASP A 8 4.30 -17.13 11.13
CA ASP A 8 5.18 -18.07 10.46
C ASP A 8 6.59 -17.45 10.31
N ASP A 9 7.60 -18.10 10.90
CA ASP A 9 8.98 -17.62 10.91
C ASP A 9 9.60 -17.57 9.50
N GLN A 10 9.22 -18.48 8.60
CA GLN A 10 9.70 -18.46 7.22
C GLN A 10 9.13 -17.27 6.47
N LEU A 11 7.84 -16.97 6.68
CA LEU A 11 7.19 -15.80 6.08
C LEU A 11 7.80 -14.50 6.60
N VAL A 12 8.06 -14.42 7.91
CA VAL A 12 8.73 -13.26 8.53
C VAL A 12 10.12 -13.10 7.93
N ALA A 13 10.97 -14.15 7.94
CA ALA A 13 12.33 -14.09 7.41
C ALA A 13 12.34 -13.62 5.95
N LYS A 14 11.43 -14.16 5.12
CA LYS A 14 11.27 -13.74 3.72
C LYS A 14 10.91 -12.25 3.64
N ALA A 15 9.91 -11.80 4.39
CA ALA A 15 9.49 -10.41 4.37
C ALA A 15 10.60 -9.46 4.85
N GLN A 16 11.39 -9.85 5.87
CA GLN A 16 12.55 -9.08 6.33
C GLN A 16 13.64 -9.00 5.25
N ALA A 17 13.92 -10.09 4.54
CA ALA A 17 14.88 -10.10 3.44
C ALA A 17 14.47 -9.17 2.29
N PHE A 18 13.16 -9.10 1.96
CA PHE A 18 12.67 -8.23 0.89
C PHE A 18 12.51 -6.76 1.29
N THR A 19 12.17 -6.48 2.55
CA THR A 19 11.87 -5.12 3.02
C THR A 19 13.03 -4.45 3.74
N GLY A 20 14.02 -5.22 4.21
CA GLY A 20 15.10 -4.75 5.09
C GLY A 20 14.66 -4.47 6.53
N LEU A 21 13.37 -4.65 6.87
CA LEU A 21 12.85 -4.34 8.20
C LEU A 21 13.17 -5.44 9.21
N GLN A 22 14.11 -5.18 10.12
CA GLN A 22 14.55 -6.17 11.12
C GLN A 22 13.63 -6.24 12.34
N GLU A 23 12.90 -5.16 12.66
CA GLU A 23 11.97 -5.15 13.77
C GLU A 23 10.63 -5.79 13.40
N LYS A 24 10.24 -6.86 14.10
CA LYS A 24 8.95 -7.55 13.87
C LYS A 24 7.74 -6.62 14.00
N SER A 25 7.77 -5.68 14.96
CA SER A 25 6.71 -4.69 15.17
C SER A 25 6.59 -3.70 13.99
N ALA A 26 7.72 -3.24 13.45
CA ALA A 26 7.76 -2.39 12.26
C ALA A 26 7.25 -3.14 11.03
N LEU A 27 7.71 -4.38 10.84
CA LEU A 27 7.27 -5.25 9.75
C LEU A 27 5.75 -5.47 9.77
N VAL A 28 5.17 -5.78 10.93
CA VAL A 28 3.73 -5.99 11.09
C VAL A 28 2.95 -4.70 10.79
N ARG A 29 3.46 -3.55 11.25
CA ARG A 29 2.83 -2.24 10.97
C ARG A 29 2.80 -1.94 9.48
N GLU A 30 3.91 -2.16 8.79
CA GLU A 30 4.00 -1.95 7.34
C GLU A 30 3.15 -2.97 6.57
N ALA A 31 3.09 -4.23 7.02
CA ALA A 31 2.20 -5.23 6.42
C ALA A 31 0.72 -4.80 6.48
N LEU A 32 0.27 -4.24 7.60
CA LEU A 32 -1.09 -3.71 7.73
C LEU A 32 -1.34 -2.51 6.83
N LYS A 33 -0.40 -1.56 6.75
CA LYS A 33 -0.50 -0.41 5.83
C LYS A 33 -0.56 -0.87 4.38
N ALA A 34 0.30 -1.79 3.98
CA ALA A 34 0.32 -2.34 2.62
C ALA A 34 -1.01 -3.04 2.27
N LEU A 35 -1.60 -3.77 3.22
CA LEU A 35 -2.90 -4.40 3.03
C LEU A 35 -4.01 -3.35 2.81
N ILE A 36 -4.03 -2.31 3.64
CA ILE A 36 -4.99 -1.20 3.50
C ILE A 36 -4.83 -0.50 2.15
N GLN A 37 -3.60 -0.19 1.74
CA GLN A 37 -3.31 0.43 0.45
C GLN A 37 -3.80 -0.44 -0.70
N ARG A 38 -3.55 -1.76 -0.65
CA ARG A 38 -3.99 -2.70 -1.69
C ARG A 38 -5.50 -2.74 -1.84
N GLU A 39 -6.25 -2.83 -0.74
CA GLU A 39 -7.72 -2.85 -0.80
C GLU A 39 -8.29 -1.47 -1.16
N SER A 40 -7.65 -0.39 -0.72
CA SER A 40 -8.05 0.96 -1.12
C SER A 40 -7.87 1.17 -2.62
N ALA A 41 -6.74 0.73 -3.18
CA ALA A 41 -6.50 0.77 -4.62
C ALA A 41 -7.54 -0.07 -5.39
N ARG A 42 -7.87 -1.28 -4.91
CA ARG A 42 -8.94 -2.11 -5.51
C ARG A 42 -10.29 -1.41 -5.47
N ARG A 43 -10.64 -0.78 -4.35
CA ARG A 43 -11.90 -0.03 -4.21
C ARG A 43 -11.93 1.17 -5.14
N LEU A 44 -10.87 1.96 -5.20
CA LEU A 44 -10.75 3.11 -6.11
C LEU A 44 -10.80 2.70 -7.59
N ALA A 45 -10.12 1.61 -7.96
CA ALA A 45 -10.18 1.09 -9.32
C ALA A 45 -11.61 0.66 -9.72
N ARG A 46 -12.36 0.05 -8.80
CA ARG A 46 -13.79 -0.27 -9.01
C ARG A 46 -14.68 0.96 -9.09
N LEU A 47 -14.29 2.06 -8.45
CA LEU A 47 -14.98 3.33 -8.59
C LEU A 47 -14.74 3.96 -9.98
N GLY A 48 -13.75 3.49 -10.75
CA GLY A 48 -13.78 3.51 -12.22
C GLY A 48 -14.14 4.84 -12.88
N GLY A 49 -13.75 5.98 -12.31
CA GLY A 49 -14.25 7.28 -12.77
C GLY A 49 -15.67 7.54 -12.30
N SER A 50 -15.89 7.51 -10.98
CA SER A 50 -17.19 7.70 -10.32
C SER A 50 -17.80 9.08 -10.52
N GLU A 51 -17.11 9.95 -11.23
CA GLU A 51 -17.62 11.21 -11.75
C GLU A 51 -17.69 11.11 -13.28
N PRO A 52 -18.79 10.54 -13.84
CA PRO A 52 -19.02 10.54 -15.29
C PRO A 52 -19.07 11.95 -15.88
N ASP A 53 -19.36 12.96 -15.05
CA ASP A 53 -19.39 14.37 -15.42
C ASP A 53 -18.07 15.11 -15.17
N LEU A 54 -17.00 14.43 -14.73
CA LEU A 54 -15.71 15.05 -14.48
C LEU A 54 -15.15 15.58 -15.82
N LYS A 55 -15.04 16.91 -15.90
CA LYS A 55 -14.46 17.56 -17.07
C LYS A 55 -12.96 17.24 -17.17
N PRO A 56 -12.43 16.94 -18.36
CA PRO A 56 -10.99 16.72 -18.54
C PRO A 56 -10.19 17.91 -18.05
N VAL A 57 -9.25 17.70 -17.13
CA VAL A 57 -8.32 18.75 -16.70
C VAL A 57 -7.14 18.77 -17.68
N PRO A 58 -6.74 19.93 -18.23
CA PRO A 58 -5.58 20.01 -19.12
C PRO A 58 -4.34 19.45 -18.43
N ARG A 59 -3.62 18.54 -19.11
CA ARG A 59 -2.34 18.05 -18.62
C ARG A 59 -1.34 19.21 -18.67
N ARG A 60 -0.78 19.61 -17.54
CA ARG A 60 0.31 20.61 -17.51
C ARG A 60 1.52 19.98 -18.19
N GLN A 61 1.84 20.42 -19.41
CA GLN A 61 3.13 20.12 -20.03
C GLN A 61 4.17 20.98 -19.32
N ALA A 62 5.22 20.37 -18.78
CA ALA A 62 6.41 21.13 -18.43
C ALA A 62 7.00 21.64 -19.75
N GLU A 63 7.33 22.93 -19.83
CA GLU A 63 8.11 23.45 -20.96
C GLU A 63 9.38 22.61 -21.06
N ILE A 64 9.53 21.92 -22.19
CA ILE A 64 10.79 21.28 -22.56
C ILE A 64 11.62 22.43 -23.13
N GLU A 65 12.65 22.86 -22.39
CA GLU A 65 13.66 23.81 -22.84
C GLU A 65 14.62 23.16 -23.85
#